data_AF-A0A6N6VFN4-F1
#
_entry.id   AF-A0A6N6VFN4-F1
#
_cell.length_a   1.000
_cell.length_b   1.000
_cell.length_c   1.000
_cell.angle_alpha   90.00
_cell.angle_beta   90.00
_cell.angle_gamma   90.00
#
_symmetry.space_group_name_H-M   'P 1'
#
loop_
_entity.id
_entity.type
_entity.pdbx_description
1 polymer ?
#
loop_
_entity_poly.entity_id
_entity_poly.type
_entity_poly.pdbx_seq_one_letter_code
_entity_poly.pdbx_strand_id
1 'polypeptide(L)'
;MMKNISGVAVALGLAAFLLAVPAFAGSASDFPTDDATLSALNDQQLTLVHTAARECMSMPRGPNMGRACVIASVEQAVSLSNNEQLKAFNARMPSSMRYNEYRTMIDVKRVFSHTEK
;
A
#
# COMPACT_ATOMS: atom_id res chain seq x y z
N MET A 1 -62.99 -14.20 1.89
CA MET A 1 -62.17 -13.59 2.96
C MET A 1 -60.74 -14.08 2.81
N MET A 2 -59.83 -13.28 2.27
CA MET A 2 -58.40 -13.59 2.20
C MET A 2 -57.62 -12.39 2.72
N LYS A 3 -56.86 -12.61 3.78
CA LYS A 3 -56.07 -11.66 4.55
C LYS A 3 -54.70 -11.47 3.89
N ASN A 4 -54.39 -10.21 3.61
CA ASN A 4 -53.11 -9.49 3.57
C ASN A 4 -51.87 -10.27 4.03
N ILE A 5 -50.74 -10.12 3.31
CA ILE A 5 -49.44 -9.70 3.88
C ILE A 5 -48.60 -8.98 2.81
N SER A 6 -48.40 -7.66 2.98
CA SER A 6 -47.36 -6.88 2.28
C SER A 6 -46.01 -7.21 2.90
N GLY A 7 -45.06 -7.69 2.10
CA GLY A 7 -43.66 -7.84 2.49
C GLY A 7 -42.84 -6.63 2.04
N VAL A 8 -42.48 -5.75 2.97
CA VAL A 8 -41.47 -4.70 2.76
C VAL A 8 -40.09 -5.34 2.93
N ALA A 9 -39.35 -5.47 1.84
CA ALA A 9 -37.94 -5.86 1.89
C ALA A 9 -37.08 -4.60 2.09
N VAL A 10 -36.61 -4.40 3.32
CA VAL A 10 -35.60 -3.38 3.65
C VAL A 10 -34.24 -3.92 3.20
N ALA A 11 -33.79 -3.50 2.01
CA ALA A 11 -32.43 -3.75 1.56
C ALA A 11 -31.47 -2.76 2.24
N LEU A 12 -30.87 -3.21 3.35
CA LEU A 12 -29.67 -2.61 3.93
C LEU A 12 -28.49 -2.89 2.98
N GLY A 13 -28.36 -2.08 1.94
CA GLY A 13 -27.20 -2.11 1.04
C GLY A 13 -26.03 -1.38 1.69
N LEU A 14 -25.04 -2.15 2.16
CA LEU A 14 -23.73 -1.65 2.58
C LEU A 14 -23.19 -0.72 1.48
N ALA A 15 -22.86 0.52 1.86
CA ALA A 15 -22.09 1.43 1.04
C ALA A 15 -20.74 0.77 0.72
N ALA A 16 -20.62 0.22 -0.48
CA ALA A 16 -19.37 -0.26 -1.02
C ALA A 16 -18.45 0.96 -1.23
N PHE A 17 -17.50 1.14 -0.32
CA PHE A 17 -16.32 1.96 -0.57
C PHE A 17 -15.49 1.25 -1.64
N LEU A 18 -15.87 1.45 -2.91
CA LEU A 18 -15.06 1.09 -4.07
C LEU A 18 -13.89 2.08 -4.13
N LEU A 19 -12.89 1.87 -3.27
CA LEU A 19 -11.56 2.39 -3.55
C LEU A 19 -11.10 1.67 -4.81
N ALA A 20 -11.11 2.38 -5.93
CA ALA A 20 -10.52 1.93 -7.18
C ALA A 20 -9.02 1.72 -6.94
N VAL A 21 -8.66 0.52 -6.45
CA VAL A 21 -7.27 0.08 -6.44
C VAL A 21 -6.95 -0.24 -7.90
N PRO A 22 -6.02 0.48 -8.55
CA PRO A 22 -5.60 0.13 -9.89
C PRO A 22 -5.13 -1.34 -9.89
N ALA A 23 -5.82 -2.17 -10.66
CA ALA A 23 -5.48 -3.56 -10.83
C ALA A 23 -4.26 -3.64 -11.75
N PHE A 24 -3.07 -3.68 -11.15
CA PHE A 24 -1.81 -3.87 -11.87
C PHE A 24 -1.69 -5.34 -12.31
N ALA A 25 -2.20 -5.66 -13.50
CA ALA A 25 -1.97 -6.93 -14.17
C ALA A 25 -0.63 -6.89 -14.94
N GLY A 26 0.49 -6.82 -14.20
CA GLY A 26 1.84 -6.84 -14.77
C GLY A 26 2.62 -8.06 -14.30
N SER A 27 3.07 -8.88 -15.25
CA SER A 27 3.99 -10.00 -15.00
C SER A 27 5.28 -9.47 -14.33
N ALA A 28 5.81 -10.20 -13.33
CA ALA A 28 7.02 -9.81 -12.58
C ALA A 28 8.29 -9.62 -13.44
N SER A 29 8.23 -9.94 -14.74
CA SER A 29 9.34 -9.90 -15.69
C SER A 29 9.64 -8.50 -16.24
N ASP A 30 8.66 -7.58 -16.27
CA ASP A 30 8.89 -6.17 -16.63
C ASP A 30 8.53 -5.30 -15.43
N PHE A 31 9.57 -4.84 -14.73
CA PHE A 31 9.36 -3.87 -13.67
C PHE A 31 8.99 -2.53 -14.30
N PRO A 32 7.91 -1.88 -13.82
CA PRO A 32 7.45 -0.65 -14.42
C PRO A 32 8.52 0.46 -14.31
N THR A 33 8.89 1.01 -15.45
CA THR A 33 9.80 2.17 -15.56
C THR A 33 9.05 3.47 -15.86
N ASP A 34 7.74 3.39 -16.15
CA ASP A 34 6.95 4.58 -16.40
C ASP A 34 6.69 5.37 -15.10
N ASP A 35 6.61 6.69 -15.25
CA ASP A 35 6.46 7.60 -14.11
C ASP A 35 5.13 7.41 -13.38
N ALA A 36 4.06 7.06 -14.10
CA ALA A 36 2.72 6.94 -13.55
C ALA A 36 2.59 5.73 -12.62
N THR A 37 3.11 4.57 -13.04
CA THR A 37 3.12 3.35 -12.25
C THR A 37 4.09 3.47 -11.09
N LEU A 38 5.27 4.07 -11.29
CA LEU A 38 6.20 4.35 -10.19
C LEU A 38 5.57 5.28 -9.13
N SER A 39 4.81 6.30 -9.55
CA SER A 39 4.07 7.17 -8.63
C SER A 39 3.02 6.38 -7.87
N ALA A 40 2.20 5.58 -8.56
CA ALA A 40 1.15 4.80 -7.92
C ALA A 40 1.70 3.77 -6.92
N LEU A 41 2.79 3.08 -7.27
CA LEU A 41 3.47 2.15 -6.37
C LEU A 41 4.10 2.88 -5.18
N ASN A 42 4.69 4.06 -5.40
CA ASN A 42 5.22 4.90 -4.33
C ASN A 42 4.12 5.33 -3.35
N ASP A 43 2.98 5.80 -3.86
CA ASP A 43 1.85 6.27 -3.05
C ASP A 43 1.21 5.11 -2.27
N GLN A 44 1.10 3.94 -2.89
CA GLN A 44 0.64 2.73 -2.23
C GLN A 44 1.57 2.34 -1.08
N GLN A 45 2.90 2.33 -1.31
CA GLN A 45 3.86 2.02 -0.26
C GLN A 45 3.89 3.12 0.83
N LEU A 46 3.82 4.41 0.49
CA LEU A 46 3.76 5.51 1.47
C LEU A 46 2.54 5.38 2.37
N THR A 47 1.39 4.98 1.81
CA THR A 47 0.18 4.72 2.60
C THR A 47 0.41 3.64 3.66
N LEU A 48 1.16 2.58 3.32
CA LEU A 48 1.55 1.54 4.29
C LEU A 48 2.50 2.10 5.36
N VAL A 49 3.50 2.90 4.96
CA VAL A 49 4.45 3.52 5.91
C VAL A 49 3.73 4.44 6.89
N HIS A 50 2.86 5.33 6.41
CA HIS A 50 2.10 6.23 7.28
C HIS A 50 1.13 5.49 8.20
N THR A 51 0.50 4.42 7.71
CA THR A 51 -0.38 3.59 8.53
C THR A 51 0.40 2.90 9.63
N ALA A 52 1.52 2.26 9.29
CA ALA A 52 2.42 1.64 10.26
C ALA A 52 2.97 2.67 11.27
N ALA A 53 3.35 3.87 10.83
CA ALA A 53 3.83 4.93 11.72
C ALA A 53 2.77 5.33 12.76
N ARG A 54 1.51 5.51 12.32
CA ARG A 54 0.38 5.80 13.23
C ARG A 54 0.11 4.69 14.23
N GLU A 55 0.10 3.44 13.76
CA GLU A 55 -0.11 2.26 14.62
C GLU A 55 1.03 2.06 15.62
N CYS A 56 2.26 2.33 15.21
CA CYS A 56 3.43 2.15 16.05
C CYS A 56 3.63 3.28 17.06
N MET A 57 3.20 4.50 16.75
CA MET A 57 3.23 5.65 17.67
C MET A 57 2.27 5.51 18.86
N SER A 58 1.16 4.78 18.69
CA SER A 58 0.17 4.58 19.78
C SER A 58 0.63 3.57 20.84
N MET A 59 1.75 2.88 20.62
CA MET A 59 2.29 1.89 21.55
C MET A 59 3.36 2.53 22.45
N PRO A 60 3.28 2.38 23.79
CA PRO A 60 4.29 2.91 24.71
C PRO A 60 5.61 2.15 24.52
N ARG A 61 6.51 2.68 23.68
CA ARG A 61 7.79 2.06 23.35
C ARG A 61 8.90 3.09 23.20
N GLY A 62 10.15 2.66 23.43
CA GLY A 62 11.34 3.49 23.21
C GLY A 62 11.55 3.83 21.73
N PRO A 63 12.34 4.87 21.40
CA PRO A 63 12.47 5.42 20.05
C PRO A 63 12.95 4.39 19.01
N ASN A 64 13.83 3.47 19.39
CA ASN A 64 14.33 2.41 18.51
C ASN A 64 13.28 1.32 18.21
N MET A 65 12.35 1.10 19.14
CA MET A 65 11.28 0.12 18.96
C MET A 65 10.17 0.64 18.04
N GLY A 66 9.94 1.96 17.98
CA GLY A 66 9.01 2.56 17.02
C GLY A 66 9.43 2.27 15.58
N ARG A 67 10.72 2.45 15.26
CA ARG A 67 11.26 2.16 13.93
C ARG A 67 11.18 0.68 13.56
N ALA A 68 11.53 -0.22 14.49
CA ALA A 68 11.44 -1.66 14.26
C ALA A 68 9.98 -2.11 14.01
N CYS A 69 9.03 -1.52 14.74
CA CYS A 69 7.60 -1.74 14.53
C CYS A 69 7.16 -1.31 13.12
N VAL A 70 7.53 -0.10 12.68
CA VAL A 70 7.17 0.38 11.33
C VAL A 70 7.71 -0.54 10.25
N ILE A 71 8.98 -0.94 10.35
CA ILE A 71 9.61 -1.86 9.40
C ILE A 71 8.85 -3.18 9.33
N ALA A 72 8.58 -3.81 10.48
CA ALA A 72 7.90 -5.09 10.54
C ALA A 72 6.48 -5.01 9.96
N SER A 73 5.72 -3.97 10.31
CA SER A 73 4.35 -3.78 9.80
C SER A 73 4.32 -3.55 8.29
N VAL A 74 5.23 -2.73 7.75
CA VAL A 74 5.30 -2.47 6.30
C VAL A 74 5.70 -3.73 5.53
N GLU A 75 6.75 -4.44 5.97
CA GLU A 75 7.21 -5.66 5.30
C GLU A 75 6.13 -6.77 5.35
N GLN A 76 5.42 -6.90 6.47
CA GLN A 76 4.29 -7.81 6.58
C GLN A 76 3.15 -7.44 5.61
N ALA A 77 2.76 -6.16 5.56
CA ALA A 77 1.69 -5.70 4.68
C ALA A 77 2.04 -5.88 3.19
N VAL A 78 3.30 -5.61 2.81
CA VAL A 78 3.78 -5.86 1.45
C VAL A 78 3.80 -7.36 1.13
N SER A 79 4.27 -8.20 2.05
CA SER A 79 4.31 -9.66 1.87
C SER A 79 2.91 -10.25 1.67
N LEU A 80 1.90 -9.71 2.35
CA LEU A 80 0.50 -10.14 2.25
C LEU A 80 -0.25 -9.52 1.05
N SER A 81 0.37 -8.57 0.34
CA SER A 81 -0.25 -7.95 -0.83
C SER A 81 -0.34 -8.93 -1.99
N ASN A 82 -1.43 -8.83 -2.77
CA ASN A 82 -1.56 -9.52 -4.06
C ASN A 82 -0.91 -8.73 -5.22
N ASN A 83 -0.35 -7.54 -4.94
CA ASN A 83 0.33 -6.72 -5.95
C ASN A 83 1.81 -7.11 -6.05
N GLU A 84 2.16 -7.94 -7.03
CA GLU A 84 3.55 -8.37 -7.28
C GLU A 84 4.47 -7.19 -7.65
N GLN A 85 3.95 -6.15 -8.30
CA GLN A 85 4.74 -4.95 -8.60
C GLN A 85 5.06 -4.16 -7.33
N LEU A 86 4.15 -4.12 -6.35
CA LEU A 86 4.42 -3.50 -5.04
C LEU A 86 5.51 -4.26 -4.29
N LYS A 87 5.51 -5.60 -4.33
CA LYS A 87 6.56 -6.42 -3.73
C LYS A 87 7.91 -6.14 -4.39
N ALA A 88 7.96 -6.13 -5.71
CA ALA A 88 9.18 -5.82 -6.46
C ALA A 88 9.68 -4.40 -6.18
N PHE A 89 8.77 -3.43 -6.12
CA PHE A 89 9.08 -2.02 -5.81
C PHE A 89 9.67 -1.88 -4.42
N ASN A 90 9.06 -2.51 -3.42
CA ASN A 90 9.56 -2.55 -2.05
C ASN A 90 10.96 -3.17 -1.99
N ALA A 91 11.15 -4.33 -2.62
CA ALA A 91 12.42 -5.06 -2.61
C ALA A 91 13.57 -4.28 -3.25
N ARG A 92 13.33 -3.58 -4.35
CA ARG A 92 14.35 -2.80 -5.09
C ARG A 92 14.71 -1.47 -4.41
N MET A 93 13.82 -0.93 -3.57
CA MET A 93 14.10 0.33 -2.89
C MET A 93 15.14 0.15 -1.76
N PRO A 94 16.13 1.06 -1.63
CA PRO A 94 17.05 1.07 -0.50
C PRO A 94 16.31 1.15 0.83
N SER A 95 16.80 0.45 1.86
CA SER A 95 16.17 0.43 3.20
C SER A 95 16.06 1.81 3.85
N SER A 96 17.00 2.72 3.55
CA SER A 96 16.97 4.11 4.00
C SER A 96 15.79 4.91 3.44
N MET A 97 15.26 4.51 2.28
CA MET A 97 14.17 5.18 1.57
C MET A 97 12.83 4.47 1.77
N ARG A 98 12.84 3.14 1.81
CA ARG A 98 11.66 2.28 1.90
C ARG A 98 10.68 2.67 3.02
N TYR A 99 11.23 3.06 4.17
CA TYR A 99 10.47 3.43 5.36
C TYR A 99 10.54 4.93 5.67
N ASN A 100 11.10 5.74 4.78
CA ASN A 100 11.09 7.18 4.92
C ASN A 100 9.74 7.73 4.45
N GLU A 101 8.96 8.23 5.39
CA GLU A 101 7.64 8.83 5.18
C GLU A 101 7.67 10.19 4.47
N TYR A 102 8.85 10.79 4.33
CA TYR A 102 9.06 12.08 3.67
C TYR A 102 9.76 11.96 2.31
N ARG A 103 9.95 10.74 1.79
CA ARG A 103 10.58 10.57 0.47
C ARG A 103 9.71 11.19 -0.62
N THR A 104 10.36 11.73 -1.64
CA THR A 104 9.70 12.39 -2.78
C THR A 104 9.79 11.52 -4.03
N MET A 105 8.98 11.85 -5.05
CA MET A 105 9.11 11.20 -6.36
C MET A 105 10.45 11.44 -7.04
N ILE A 106 11.16 12.54 -6.72
CA ILE A 106 12.51 12.78 -7.21
C ILE A 106 13.47 11.71 -6.66
N ASP A 107 13.33 11.36 -5.38
CA ASP A 107 14.15 10.34 -4.74
C ASP A 107 13.87 8.96 -5.34
N VAL A 108 12.59 8.64 -5.55
CA VAL A 108 12.14 7.39 -6.18
C VAL A 108 12.73 7.26 -7.59
N LYS A 109 12.57 8.29 -8.42
CA LYS A 109 13.11 8.29 -9.79
C LYS A 109 14.61 8.08 -9.81
N ARG A 110 15.36 8.70 -8.89
CA ARG A 110 16.81 8.49 -8.78
C ARG A 110 17.19 7.04 -8.53
N VAL A 111 16.42 6.31 -7.72
CA VAL A 111 16.67 4.88 -7.45
C VAL A 111 16.43 4.06 -8.71
N PHE A 112 15.32 4.31 -9.40
CA PHE A 112 14.89 3.47 -10.51
C PHE A 112 15.50 3.85 -11.86
N SER A 113 16.06 5.05 -12.01
CA SER A 113 16.79 5.49 -13.21
C SER A 113 18.19 4.88 -13.37
N HIS A 114 18.75 4.32 -12.30
CA HIS A 114 20.09 3.70 -12.33
C HIS A 114 20.09 2.18 -12.52
N THR A 115 18.92 1.57 -12.62
CA THR A 115 18.75 0.12 -12.76
C THR A 115 18.81 -0.41 -14.20
N GLU A 116 19.09 0.45 -15.19
CA GLU A 116 19.18 0.10 -16.63
C GLU A 116 20.58 -0.40 -17.08
N LYS A 117 21.24 -1.27 -16.32
CA LYS A 117 22.49 -1.91 -16.79
C LYS A 117 22.43 -3.43 -16.73
#